data_AF-A0A9D0ZSA4-F1
#
_entry.id   AF-A0A9D0ZSA4-F1
#
_cell.length_a   1.000
_cell.length_b   1.000
_cell.length_c   1.000
_cell.angle_alpha   90.00
_cell.angle_beta   90.00
_cell.angle_gamma   90.00
#
_symmetry.space_group_name_H-M   'P 1'
#
loop_
_entity.id
_entity.type
_entity.pdbx_description
1 polymer ?
#
loop_
_entity_poly.entity_id
_entity_poly.type
_entity_poly.pdbx_seq_one_letter_code
_entity_poly.pdbx_strand_id
1 'polypeptide(L)'
;MKNNLKKEKRINKKLYIILTILIIIMCIILLKVLPFGYIVQHPSYTHYDNKTINLGVPKFSFMMQNKDENYSYKNLRGKTILQNEISEYLKTLKPVTCNDTVYYYDESTNTTIIDYSVKSNLIYSTISYAVKNGNYCDTFKLETYEDKIGKTNAKVMDTDKIHIDFSYSLNETSIKDNPSANLYIYTLPDGKVIENSTGTFEIEGNKLIYTRTDFITNDDEINIPTKSEFAIKKKSLILMDNYLSDYIDYVLLR
;
A
#
# COMPACT_ATOMS: atom_id res chain seq x y z
N MET A 1 69.23 -31.76 -26.43
CA MET A 1 69.05 -31.01 -25.16
C MET A 1 68.28 -29.68 -25.33
N LYS A 2 68.67 -28.77 -26.25
CA LYS A 2 67.97 -27.47 -26.49
C LYS A 2 66.46 -27.58 -26.83
N ASN A 3 66.04 -28.62 -27.55
CA ASN A 3 64.63 -28.81 -27.93
C ASN A 3 63.73 -29.24 -26.76
N ASN A 4 64.24 -29.98 -25.77
CA ASN A 4 63.46 -30.39 -24.59
C ASN A 4 63.22 -29.21 -23.64
N LEU A 5 64.24 -28.38 -23.41
CA LEU A 5 64.12 -27.12 -22.63
C LEU A 5 63.15 -26.12 -23.26
N LYS A 6 63.11 -26.00 -24.60
CA LYS A 6 62.11 -25.18 -25.31
C LYS A 6 60.70 -25.76 -25.20
N LYS A 7 60.55 -27.08 -25.16
CA LYS A 7 59.27 -27.79 -25.03
C LYS A 7 58.70 -27.66 -23.61
N GLU A 8 59.52 -27.84 -22.58
CA GLU A 8 59.15 -27.61 -21.16
C GLU A 8 58.73 -26.16 -20.90
N LYS A 9 59.50 -25.16 -21.36
CA LYS A 9 59.12 -23.74 -21.22
C LYS A 9 57.78 -23.41 -21.90
N ARG A 10 57.48 -24.04 -23.04
CA ARG A 10 56.18 -23.88 -23.75
C ARG A 10 55.03 -24.55 -23.00
N ILE A 11 55.25 -25.73 -22.42
CA ILE A 11 54.25 -26.44 -21.61
C ILE A 11 53.94 -25.63 -20.34
N ASN A 12 54.95 -25.12 -19.65
CA ASN A 12 54.78 -24.28 -18.46
C ASN A 12 54.00 -23.00 -18.78
N LYS A 13 54.29 -22.31 -19.89
CA LYS A 13 53.54 -21.11 -20.31
C LYS A 13 52.06 -21.41 -20.62
N LYS A 14 51.75 -22.54 -21.24
CA LYS A 14 50.36 -22.97 -21.49
C LYS A 14 49.64 -23.31 -20.18
N LEU A 15 50.32 -23.97 -19.25
CA LEU A 15 49.80 -24.30 -17.93
C LEU A 15 49.42 -23.04 -17.14
N TYR A 16 50.29 -22.01 -17.13
CA TYR A 16 50.01 -20.72 -16.50
C TYR A 16 48.77 -20.04 -17.09
N ILE A 17 48.63 -20.03 -18.42
CA ILE A 17 47.45 -19.43 -19.07
C ILE A 17 46.15 -20.14 -18.66
N ILE A 18 46.14 -21.47 -18.63
CA ILE A 18 44.98 -22.26 -18.21
C ILE A 18 44.65 -21.99 -16.74
N LEU A 19 45.66 -21.96 -15.87
CA LEU A 19 45.47 -21.66 -14.46
C LEU A 19 44.88 -20.26 -14.25
N THR A 20 45.35 -19.27 -14.99
CA THR A 20 44.78 -17.90 -14.95
C THR A 20 43.31 -17.89 -15.37
N ILE A 21 42.93 -18.62 -16.42
CA ILE A 21 41.54 -18.72 -16.86
C ILE A 21 40.67 -19.38 -15.78
N LEU A 22 41.15 -20.46 -15.16
CA LEU A 22 40.43 -21.13 -14.07
C LEU A 22 40.21 -20.21 -12.87
N ILE A 23 41.24 -19.43 -12.48
CA ILE A 23 41.13 -18.45 -11.40
C ILE A 23 40.10 -17.37 -11.75
N ILE A 24 40.09 -16.86 -12.98
CA ILE A 24 39.11 -15.88 -13.44
C ILE A 24 37.68 -16.45 -13.34
N ILE A 25 37.47 -17.68 -13.82
CA ILE A 25 36.16 -18.35 -13.73
C ILE A 25 35.74 -18.50 -12.27
N MET A 26 36.64 -18.93 -11.40
CA MET A 26 36.37 -19.06 -9.97
C MET A 26 35.99 -17.71 -9.34
N CYS A 27 36.70 -16.63 -9.66
CA CYS A 27 36.36 -15.29 -9.20
C CYS A 27 34.98 -14.83 -9.67
N ILE A 28 34.61 -15.13 -10.93
CA ILE A 28 33.27 -14.81 -11.47
C ILE A 28 32.18 -15.58 -10.71
N ILE A 29 32.42 -16.86 -10.43
CA ILE A 29 31.47 -17.69 -9.65
C ILE A 29 31.34 -17.14 -8.23
N LEU A 30 32.46 -16.81 -7.56
CA LEU A 30 32.45 -16.22 -6.22
C LEU A 30 31.67 -14.91 -6.18
N LEU A 31 31.87 -14.03 -7.15
CA LEU A 31 31.11 -12.78 -7.26
C LEU A 31 29.60 -13.06 -7.35
N LYS A 32 29.16 -14.12 -8.03
CA LYS A 32 27.74 -14.45 -8.15
C LYS A 32 27.09 -14.87 -6.82
N VAL A 33 27.86 -15.36 -5.85
CA VAL A 33 27.33 -15.98 -4.61
C VAL A 33 27.60 -15.19 -3.33
N LEU A 34 28.53 -14.23 -3.33
CA LEU A 34 28.87 -13.49 -2.10
C LEU A 34 27.81 -12.44 -1.71
N PRO A 35 27.31 -12.46 -0.45
CA PRO A 35 26.42 -11.43 0.07
C PRO A 35 27.24 -10.22 0.56
N PHE A 36 27.13 -9.10 -0.14
CA PHE A 36 27.79 -7.85 0.23
C PHE A 36 26.85 -6.88 0.97
N GLY A 37 25.57 -7.23 1.05
CA GLY A 37 24.49 -6.42 1.58
C GLY A 37 24.00 -5.35 0.60
N TYR A 38 23.11 -4.49 1.09
CA TYR A 38 22.55 -3.36 0.35
C TYR A 38 23.10 -2.02 0.85
N ILE A 39 22.81 -0.96 0.10
CA ILE A 39 22.94 0.45 0.49
C ILE A 39 21.61 1.14 0.23
N VAL A 40 21.28 2.14 1.03
CA VAL A 40 20.11 2.99 0.76
C VAL A 40 20.52 4.03 -0.27
N GLN A 41 19.82 4.06 -1.40
CA GLN A 41 19.94 5.11 -2.40
C GLN A 41 18.73 6.04 -2.32
N HIS A 42 18.95 7.30 -2.74
CA HIS A 42 17.96 8.36 -2.66
C HIS A 42 17.56 8.90 -4.05
N PRO A 43 16.97 8.08 -4.94
CA PRO A 43 16.58 8.56 -6.26
C PRO A 43 15.41 9.55 -6.19
N SER A 44 15.30 10.39 -7.22
CA SER A 44 14.17 11.29 -7.35
C SER A 44 12.89 10.53 -7.73
N TYR A 45 11.80 10.92 -7.11
CA TYR A 45 10.44 10.54 -7.44
C TYR A 45 9.79 11.70 -8.17
N THR A 46 9.36 11.45 -9.40
CA THR A 46 8.83 12.47 -10.32
C THR A 46 7.54 11.93 -10.92
N HIS A 47 6.45 11.96 -10.15
CA HIS A 47 5.11 11.63 -10.65
C HIS A 47 4.12 12.76 -10.38
N TYR A 48 3.97 13.16 -9.10
CA TYR A 48 3.11 14.28 -8.68
C TYR A 48 3.80 15.28 -7.75
N ASP A 49 4.81 14.82 -7.01
CA ASP A 49 5.62 15.63 -6.11
C ASP A 49 7.09 15.34 -6.37
N ASN A 50 7.91 16.38 -6.48
CA ASN A 50 9.36 16.21 -6.58
C ASN A 50 9.92 15.94 -5.19
N LYS A 51 10.15 14.66 -4.89
CA LYS A 51 10.77 14.25 -3.62
C LYS A 51 11.83 13.18 -3.81
N THR A 52 12.63 12.97 -2.78
CA THR A 52 13.57 11.85 -2.70
C THR A 52 12.91 10.68 -1.97
N ILE A 53 13.07 9.48 -2.51
CA ILE A 53 12.60 8.24 -1.86
C ILE A 53 13.80 7.43 -1.37
N ASN A 54 13.58 6.44 -0.51
CA ASN A 54 14.62 5.51 -0.11
C ASN A 54 14.43 4.18 -0.84
N LEU A 55 15.50 3.66 -1.43
CA LEU A 55 15.52 2.30 -1.97
C LEU A 55 16.76 1.56 -1.48
N GLY A 56 16.56 0.38 -0.91
CA GLY A 56 17.64 -0.55 -0.60
C GLY A 56 18.13 -1.20 -1.88
N VAL A 57 19.30 -0.79 -2.33
CA VAL A 57 19.91 -1.30 -3.55
C VAL A 57 21.11 -2.17 -3.18
N PRO A 58 21.16 -3.44 -3.61
CA PRO A 58 22.33 -4.30 -3.45
C PRO A 58 23.64 -3.59 -3.81
N LYS A 59 24.69 -3.74 -3.01
CA LYS A 59 25.99 -3.11 -3.28
C LYS A 59 26.52 -3.48 -4.67
N PHE A 60 27.29 -2.55 -5.25
CA PHE A 60 27.85 -2.64 -6.60
C PHE A 60 26.82 -2.72 -7.72
N SER A 61 25.58 -2.29 -7.46
CA SER A 61 24.60 -2.10 -8.52
C SER A 61 24.95 -0.87 -9.36
N PHE A 62 24.61 -0.93 -10.65
CA PHE A 62 24.94 0.07 -11.66
C PHE A 62 23.80 0.24 -12.66
N MET A 63 23.94 1.19 -13.60
CA MET A 63 22.92 1.49 -14.62
C MET A 63 21.53 1.69 -14.02
N MET A 64 21.42 2.62 -13.07
CA MET A 64 20.11 3.05 -12.57
C MET A 64 19.29 3.60 -13.73
N GLN A 65 18.06 3.11 -13.86
CA GLN A 65 17.05 3.69 -14.74
C GLN A 65 15.79 3.93 -13.91
N ASN A 66 15.21 5.11 -14.05
CA ASN A 66 13.94 5.47 -13.44
C ASN A 66 12.96 5.93 -14.53
N LYS A 67 11.71 5.48 -14.42
CA LYS A 67 10.59 5.96 -15.23
C LYS A 67 9.39 6.13 -14.30
N ASP A 68 9.09 7.37 -13.98
CA ASP A 68 8.03 7.77 -13.05
C ASP A 68 8.17 7.06 -11.69
N GLU A 69 7.34 6.05 -11.46
CA GLU A 69 7.23 5.24 -10.25
C GLU A 69 8.08 3.95 -10.27
N ASN A 70 8.75 3.68 -11.39
CA ASN A 70 9.49 2.44 -11.60
C ASN A 70 10.99 2.69 -11.61
N TYR A 71 11.72 1.89 -10.82
CA TYR A 71 13.16 1.98 -10.66
C TYR A 71 13.80 0.66 -11.03
N SER A 72 14.95 0.71 -11.69
CA SER A 72 15.71 -0.49 -11.98
C SER A 72 17.20 -0.30 -11.87
N TYR A 73 17.88 -1.38 -11.48
CA TYR A 73 19.31 -1.44 -11.28
C TYR A 73 19.84 -2.74 -11.87
N LYS A 74 21.07 -2.72 -12.38
CA LYS A 74 21.78 -3.93 -12.81
C LYS A 74 22.83 -4.31 -11.78
N ASN A 75 23.03 -5.61 -11.60
CA ASN A 75 24.06 -6.12 -10.71
C ASN A 75 24.66 -7.39 -11.30
N LEU A 76 25.98 -7.57 -11.20
CA LEU A 76 26.63 -8.77 -11.74
C LEU A 76 26.31 -10.04 -10.92
N ARG A 77 25.77 -9.90 -9.72
CA ARG A 77 25.55 -11.01 -8.78
C ARG A 77 24.32 -11.85 -9.11
N GLY A 78 24.26 -13.04 -8.51
CA GLY A 78 23.21 -14.02 -8.75
C GLY A 78 21.87 -13.59 -8.15
N LYS A 79 20.77 -14.00 -8.81
CA LYS A 79 19.40 -13.65 -8.41
C LYS A 79 19.11 -13.94 -6.93
N THR A 80 19.45 -15.14 -6.45
CA THR A 80 19.14 -15.58 -5.08
C THR A 80 19.73 -14.67 -4.01
N ILE A 81 20.99 -14.29 -4.16
CA ILE A 81 21.67 -13.39 -3.20
C ILE A 81 21.04 -12.01 -3.23
N LEU A 82 20.77 -11.48 -4.42
CA LEU A 82 20.13 -10.18 -4.56
C LEU A 82 18.71 -10.16 -3.98
N GLN A 83 17.93 -11.22 -4.17
CA GLN A 83 16.60 -11.34 -3.56
C GLN A 83 16.68 -11.34 -2.03
N ASN A 84 17.66 -12.01 -1.46
CA ASN A 84 17.86 -12.03 -0.01
C ASN A 84 18.23 -10.65 0.53
N GLU A 85 19.17 -9.95 -0.12
CA GLU A 85 19.58 -8.59 0.30
C GLU A 85 18.45 -7.56 0.17
N ILE A 86 17.61 -7.69 -0.86
CA ILE A 86 16.40 -6.85 -0.98
C ILE A 86 15.43 -7.20 0.14
N SER A 87 15.21 -8.48 0.42
CA SER A 87 14.33 -8.91 1.53
C SER A 87 14.83 -8.39 2.88
N GLU A 88 16.14 -8.35 3.12
CA GLU A 88 16.73 -7.75 4.32
C GLU A 88 16.42 -6.26 4.44
N TYR A 89 16.45 -5.51 3.33
CA TYR A 89 16.01 -4.12 3.32
C TYR A 89 14.50 -3.98 3.56
N LEU A 90 13.67 -4.77 2.87
CA LEU A 90 12.21 -4.69 3.01
C LEU A 90 11.75 -4.96 4.45
N LYS A 91 12.48 -5.81 5.21
CA LYS A 91 12.23 -6.05 6.64
C LYS A 91 12.45 -4.83 7.53
N THR A 92 13.19 -3.81 7.07
CA THR A 92 13.37 -2.56 7.83
C THR A 92 12.23 -1.58 7.61
N LEU A 93 11.35 -1.84 6.63
CA LEU A 93 10.18 -1.02 6.33
C LEU A 93 8.96 -1.52 7.09
N LYS A 94 7.96 -0.66 7.23
CA LYS A 94 6.71 -1.01 7.90
C LYS A 94 5.84 -1.86 6.96
N PRO A 95 5.47 -3.10 7.32
CA PRO A 95 4.55 -3.88 6.52
C PRO A 95 3.15 -3.26 6.58
N VAL A 96 2.51 -3.10 5.43
CA VAL A 96 1.11 -2.70 5.29
C VAL A 96 0.39 -3.75 4.44
N THR A 97 -0.86 -4.09 4.78
CA THR A 97 -1.58 -5.20 4.13
C THR A 97 -2.93 -4.72 3.62
N CYS A 98 -3.22 -5.01 2.36
CA CYS A 98 -4.53 -4.81 1.73
C CYS A 98 -4.71 -5.83 0.60
N ASN A 99 -5.95 -6.30 0.38
CA ASN A 99 -6.28 -7.38 -0.56
C ASN A 99 -5.39 -8.63 -0.41
N ASP A 100 -5.20 -9.09 0.83
CA ASP A 100 -4.36 -10.26 1.15
C ASP A 100 -2.90 -10.17 0.67
N THR A 101 -2.44 -8.96 0.31
CA THR A 101 -1.09 -8.69 -0.18
C THR A 101 -0.35 -7.77 0.79
N VAL A 102 0.89 -8.12 1.10
CA VAL A 102 1.77 -7.33 1.97
C VAL A 102 2.65 -6.42 1.12
N TYR A 103 2.64 -5.14 1.42
CA TYR A 103 3.49 -4.11 0.85
C TYR A 103 4.39 -3.50 1.91
N TYR A 104 5.37 -2.71 1.48
CA TYR A 104 6.41 -2.19 2.37
C TYR A 104 6.43 -0.66 2.36
N TYR A 105 5.96 -0.06 3.44
CA TYR A 105 5.82 1.38 3.61
C TYR A 105 7.03 1.99 4.32
N ASP A 106 7.61 3.01 3.71
CA ASP A 106 8.65 3.86 4.29
C ASP A 106 8.02 5.15 4.84
N GLU A 107 7.89 5.20 6.17
CA GLU A 107 7.35 6.36 6.89
C GLU A 107 8.22 7.62 6.70
N SER A 108 9.53 7.47 6.50
CA SER A 108 10.45 8.61 6.41
C SER A 108 10.30 9.41 5.12
N THR A 109 9.91 8.73 4.03
CA THR A 109 9.71 9.36 2.72
C THR A 109 8.24 9.38 2.30
N ASN A 110 7.34 8.84 3.12
CA ASN A 110 5.92 8.67 2.81
C ASN A 110 5.73 7.98 1.45
N THR A 111 6.32 6.80 1.28
CA THR A 111 6.18 5.99 0.04
C THR A 111 6.04 4.52 0.34
N THR A 112 5.36 3.79 -0.56
CA THR A 112 5.16 2.34 -0.45
C THR A 112 5.78 1.63 -1.64
N ILE A 113 6.61 0.62 -1.37
CA ILE A 113 7.07 -0.33 -2.40
C ILE A 113 5.95 -1.34 -2.63
N ILE A 114 5.34 -1.29 -3.82
CA ILE A 114 4.19 -2.12 -4.19
C ILE A 114 4.57 -3.37 -4.98
N ASP A 115 5.74 -3.36 -5.63
CA ASP A 115 6.30 -4.51 -6.32
C ASP A 115 7.83 -4.45 -6.31
N TYR A 116 8.46 -5.62 -6.29
CA TYR A 116 9.90 -5.76 -6.45
C TYR A 116 10.24 -7.08 -7.14
N SER A 117 11.26 -7.08 -7.99
CA SER A 117 11.69 -8.30 -8.66
C SER A 117 13.18 -8.32 -8.97
N VAL A 118 13.71 -9.55 -9.09
CA VAL A 118 15.08 -9.79 -9.57
C VAL A 118 15.04 -10.77 -10.74
N LYS A 119 15.38 -10.28 -11.93
CA LYS A 119 15.46 -11.07 -13.16
C LYS A 119 16.91 -11.36 -13.48
N SER A 120 17.28 -12.64 -13.59
CA SER A 120 18.65 -13.02 -13.95
C SER A 120 18.81 -13.06 -15.46
N ASN A 121 19.89 -12.47 -15.96
CA ASN A 121 20.39 -12.68 -17.31
C ASN A 121 21.78 -13.32 -17.25
N LEU A 122 22.32 -13.72 -18.40
CA LEU A 122 23.61 -14.44 -18.49
C LEU A 122 24.76 -13.71 -17.76
N ILE A 123 24.86 -12.40 -17.95
CA ILE A 123 25.99 -11.59 -17.44
C ILE A 123 25.61 -10.87 -16.15
N TYR A 124 24.39 -10.35 -16.07
CA TYR A 124 23.91 -9.53 -14.96
C TYR A 124 22.48 -9.89 -14.58
N SER A 125 22.08 -9.57 -13.36
CA SER A 125 20.70 -9.56 -12.91
C SER A 125 20.16 -8.13 -12.91
N THR A 126 18.88 -7.97 -13.22
CA THR A 126 18.16 -6.70 -13.12
C THR A 126 17.28 -6.75 -11.87
N ILE A 127 17.41 -5.75 -11.02
CA ILE A 127 16.58 -5.48 -9.86
C ILE A 127 15.57 -4.41 -10.28
N SER A 128 14.30 -4.59 -9.93
CA SER A 128 13.24 -3.64 -10.25
C SER A 128 12.39 -3.38 -9.03
N TYR A 129 11.95 -2.13 -8.87
CA TYR A 129 11.00 -1.67 -7.86
C TYR A 129 9.88 -0.88 -8.54
N ALA A 130 8.65 -1.06 -8.06
CA ALA A 130 7.54 -0.15 -8.31
C ALA A 130 7.14 0.50 -6.98
N VAL A 131 7.04 1.83 -6.98
CA VAL A 131 6.84 2.62 -5.77
C VAL A 131 5.65 3.55 -5.95
N LYS A 132 4.80 3.66 -4.92
CA LYS A 132 3.69 4.60 -4.86
C LYS A 132 3.92 5.65 -3.80
N ASN A 133 3.44 6.87 -4.06
CA ASN A 133 3.35 7.92 -3.06
C ASN A 133 2.33 7.53 -1.97
N GLY A 134 2.61 7.88 -0.72
CA GLY A 134 1.71 7.59 0.39
C GLY A 134 1.78 6.16 0.89
N ASN A 135 0.94 5.86 1.89
CA ASN A 135 0.57 4.50 2.25
C ASN A 135 -0.41 3.94 1.21
N TYR A 136 0.06 3.01 0.38
CA TYR A 136 -0.73 2.46 -0.73
C TYR A 136 -2.07 1.87 -0.28
N CYS A 137 -2.12 1.23 0.89
CA CYS A 137 -3.34 0.63 1.40
C CYS A 137 -4.38 1.66 1.86
N ASP A 138 -3.94 2.80 2.37
CA ASP A 138 -4.83 3.89 2.77
C ASP A 138 -5.47 4.53 1.52
N THR A 139 -4.67 4.79 0.48
CA THR A 139 -5.15 5.27 -0.81
C THR A 139 -6.13 4.28 -1.44
N PHE A 140 -5.80 2.98 -1.44
CA PHE A 140 -6.68 1.95 -1.98
C PHE A 140 -8.02 1.86 -1.21
N LYS A 141 -7.98 1.96 0.12
CA LYS A 141 -9.18 1.96 0.97
C LYS A 141 -10.05 3.18 0.68
N LEU A 142 -9.44 4.36 0.54
CA LEU A 142 -10.13 5.61 0.20
C LEU A 142 -10.86 5.49 -1.16
N GLU A 143 -10.15 5.07 -2.21
CA GLU A 143 -10.74 4.86 -3.55
C GLU A 143 -11.89 3.85 -3.52
N THR A 144 -11.73 2.76 -2.75
CA THR A 144 -12.78 1.75 -2.59
C THR A 144 -14.02 2.31 -1.90
N TYR A 145 -13.84 3.15 -0.88
CA TYR A 145 -14.96 3.77 -0.16
C TYR A 145 -15.67 4.80 -1.07
N GLU A 146 -14.92 5.67 -1.75
CA GLU A 146 -15.48 6.65 -2.69
C GLU A 146 -16.26 5.99 -3.85
N ASP A 147 -15.82 4.83 -4.34
CA ASP A 147 -16.56 4.11 -5.37
C ASP A 147 -17.91 3.60 -4.82
N LYS A 148 -17.90 3.06 -3.60
CA LYS A 148 -19.07 2.44 -2.95
C LYS A 148 -20.12 3.46 -2.50
N ILE A 149 -19.74 4.55 -1.85
CA ILE A 149 -20.68 5.53 -1.27
C ILE A 149 -20.69 6.88 -2.02
N GLY A 150 -19.77 7.08 -2.95
CA GLY A 150 -19.63 8.32 -3.71
C GLY A 150 -18.62 9.28 -3.09
N LYS A 151 -18.36 10.37 -3.83
CA LYS A 151 -17.44 11.44 -3.41
C LYS A 151 -18.11 12.50 -2.53
N THR A 152 -19.44 12.51 -2.48
CA THR A 152 -20.20 13.48 -1.68
C THR A 152 -20.21 13.03 -0.23
N ASN A 153 -19.67 13.86 0.64
CA ASN A 153 -19.52 13.66 2.09
C ASN A 153 -20.82 13.73 2.90
N ALA A 154 -21.99 13.59 2.26
CA ALA A 154 -23.29 13.61 2.92
C ALA A 154 -24.28 12.72 2.18
N LYS A 155 -25.16 12.07 2.94
CA LYS A 155 -26.28 11.25 2.46
C LYS A 155 -27.54 11.67 3.19
N VAL A 156 -28.58 12.03 2.45
CA VAL A 156 -29.78 12.62 3.04
C VAL A 156 -31.03 11.84 2.65
N MET A 157 -31.99 11.80 3.57
CA MET A 157 -33.37 11.43 3.33
C MET A 157 -34.30 12.47 3.95
N ASP A 158 -35.32 12.86 3.21
CA ASP A 158 -36.31 13.82 3.66
C ASP A 158 -37.71 13.29 3.36
N THR A 159 -38.63 13.46 4.30
CA THR A 159 -40.04 13.03 4.20
C THR A 159 -40.96 14.09 4.80
N ASP A 160 -42.25 13.82 4.85
CA ASP A 160 -43.21 14.67 5.56
C ASP A 160 -43.08 14.61 7.09
N LYS A 161 -42.44 13.55 7.64
CA LYS A 161 -42.36 13.31 9.09
C LYS A 161 -40.97 13.44 9.69
N ILE A 162 -39.93 13.16 8.92
CA ILE A 162 -38.55 13.05 9.44
C ILE A 162 -37.53 13.46 8.38
N HIS A 163 -36.47 14.08 8.84
CA HIS A 163 -35.26 14.39 8.08
C HIS A 163 -34.07 13.63 8.67
N ILE A 164 -33.24 13.03 7.82
CA ILE A 164 -32.05 12.27 8.20
C ILE A 164 -30.87 12.74 7.35
N ASP A 165 -29.80 13.19 8.00
CA ASP A 165 -28.53 13.56 7.38
C ASP A 165 -27.38 12.72 7.98
N PHE A 166 -26.73 11.95 7.12
CA PHE A 166 -25.50 11.24 7.42
C PHE A 166 -24.33 11.92 6.71
N SER A 167 -23.56 12.70 7.46
CA SER A 167 -22.38 13.41 6.95
C SER A 167 -21.09 12.71 7.38
N TYR A 168 -20.07 12.72 6.53
CA TYR A 168 -18.83 11.98 6.77
C TYR A 168 -17.61 12.63 6.13
N SER A 169 -16.41 12.26 6.57
CA SER A 169 -15.17 12.80 6.01
C SER A 169 -14.26 11.70 5.47
N LEU A 170 -14.11 11.67 4.14
CA LEU A 170 -13.15 10.80 3.45
C LEU A 170 -11.95 11.63 2.96
N ASN A 171 -10.79 11.38 3.55
CA ASN A 171 -9.50 11.89 3.10
C ASN A 171 -8.37 10.96 3.56
N GLU A 172 -7.15 11.18 3.06
CA GLU A 172 -5.98 10.34 3.41
C GLU A 172 -5.69 10.27 4.91
N THR A 173 -5.98 11.34 5.66
CA THR A 173 -5.78 11.35 7.12
C THR A 173 -6.89 10.58 7.84
N SER A 174 -8.15 10.74 7.42
CA SER A 174 -9.30 10.12 8.10
C SER A 174 -9.43 8.62 7.82
N ILE A 175 -8.94 8.14 6.67
CA ILE A 175 -9.07 6.72 6.28
C ILE A 175 -8.21 5.78 7.14
N LYS A 176 -7.12 6.32 7.72
CA LYS A 176 -6.14 5.60 8.53
C LYS A 176 -6.72 5.08 9.86
N ASP A 177 -7.53 5.89 10.54
CA ASP A 177 -8.05 5.62 11.89
C ASP A 177 -9.58 5.42 11.92
N ASN A 178 -10.11 4.88 10.81
CA ASN A 178 -11.53 4.85 10.46
C ASN A 178 -12.15 6.25 10.26
N PRO A 179 -12.78 6.49 9.10
CA PRO A 179 -13.42 7.76 8.82
C PRO A 179 -14.47 8.16 9.86
N SER A 180 -14.48 9.44 10.25
CA SER A 180 -15.51 10.01 11.11
C SER A 180 -16.80 10.29 10.33
N ALA A 181 -17.93 10.17 11.01
CA ALA A 181 -19.25 10.52 10.50
C ALA A 181 -20.18 11.03 11.61
N ASN A 182 -21.14 11.86 11.21
CA ASN A 182 -22.20 12.38 12.06
C ASN A 182 -23.55 11.96 11.50
N LEU A 183 -24.45 11.56 12.37
CA LEU A 183 -25.84 11.27 12.04
C LEU A 183 -26.74 12.26 12.76
N TYR A 184 -27.54 13.00 11.99
CA TYR A 184 -28.46 14.00 12.50
C TYR A 184 -29.88 13.69 12.02
N ILE A 185 -30.80 13.54 12.97
CA ILE A 185 -32.17 13.12 12.74
C ILE A 185 -33.11 14.02 13.52
N TYR A 186 -34.12 14.57 12.85
CA TYR A 186 -35.16 15.38 13.50
C TYR A 186 -36.53 15.19 12.83
N THR A 187 -37.59 15.38 13.61
CA THR A 187 -38.97 15.30 13.13
C THR A 187 -39.41 16.56 12.38
N LEU A 188 -40.37 16.41 11.48
CA LEU A 188 -41.03 17.49 10.76
C LEU A 188 -42.53 17.50 11.09
N PRO A 189 -43.16 18.69 11.18
CA PRO A 189 -42.56 20.02 11.13
C PRO A 189 -41.98 20.48 12.49
N ASP A 190 -42.16 19.70 13.55
CA ASP A 190 -41.92 20.13 14.94
C ASP A 190 -40.43 20.37 15.27
N GLY A 191 -39.50 19.83 14.48
CA GLY A 191 -38.07 20.03 14.67
C GLY A 191 -37.51 19.32 15.90
N LYS A 192 -38.23 18.35 16.50
CA LYS A 192 -37.73 17.57 17.64
C LYS A 192 -36.53 16.74 17.15
N VAL A 193 -35.35 16.98 17.72
CA VAL A 193 -34.16 16.19 17.42
C VAL A 193 -34.32 14.82 18.06
N ILE A 194 -34.29 13.79 17.21
CA ILE A 194 -34.30 12.38 17.63
C ILE A 194 -32.87 11.94 17.94
N GLU A 195 -31.94 12.27 17.06
CA GLU A 195 -30.54 11.87 17.18
C GLU A 195 -29.63 12.97 16.68
N ASN A 196 -28.58 13.25 17.44
CA ASN A 196 -27.40 13.95 16.96
C ASN A 196 -26.19 13.24 17.51
N SER A 197 -25.59 12.34 16.73
CA SER A 197 -24.45 11.53 17.15
C SER A 197 -23.23 11.76 16.28
N THR A 198 -22.07 11.56 16.89
CA THR A 198 -20.79 11.46 16.18
C THR A 198 -20.24 10.05 16.32
N GLY A 199 -19.45 9.62 15.36
CA GLY A 199 -18.94 8.25 15.32
C GLY A 199 -17.91 8.03 14.24
N THR A 200 -17.55 6.76 14.06
CA THR A 200 -16.71 6.30 12.95
C THR A 200 -17.47 5.29 12.12
N PHE A 201 -17.01 5.05 10.89
CA PHE A 201 -17.55 3.97 10.08
C PHE A 201 -16.49 3.16 9.35
N GLU A 202 -16.86 1.94 9.03
CA GLU A 202 -16.11 1.05 8.16
C GLU A 202 -17.01 0.47 7.06
N ILE A 203 -16.41 0.08 5.94
CA ILE A 203 -17.12 -0.55 4.84
C ILE A 203 -16.56 -1.95 4.64
N GLU A 204 -17.38 -2.94 4.97
CA GLU A 204 -17.08 -4.36 4.79
C GLU A 204 -18.02 -4.95 3.75
N GLY A 205 -17.46 -5.45 2.64
CA GLY A 205 -18.28 -5.93 1.52
C GLY A 205 -19.24 -4.85 1.02
N ASN A 206 -20.54 -5.12 1.03
CA ASN A 206 -21.59 -4.16 0.64
C ASN A 206 -22.33 -3.55 1.84
N LYS A 207 -21.66 -3.44 2.99
CA LYS A 207 -22.23 -2.84 4.21
C LYS A 207 -21.35 -1.69 4.69
N LEU A 208 -21.98 -0.63 5.15
CA LEU A 208 -21.36 0.42 5.95
C LEU A 208 -21.80 0.20 7.41
N ILE A 209 -20.84 0.09 8.32
CA ILE A 209 -21.09 -0.10 9.74
C ILE A 209 -20.74 1.20 10.44
N TYR A 210 -21.75 1.93 10.91
CA TYR A 210 -21.57 3.16 11.69
C TYR A 210 -21.54 2.82 13.17
N THR A 211 -20.45 3.17 13.86
CA THR A 211 -20.29 3.00 15.31
C THR A 211 -20.28 4.38 15.96
N ARG A 212 -21.28 4.62 16.81
CA ARG A 212 -21.41 5.88 17.55
C ARG A 212 -20.36 5.94 18.66
N THR A 213 -19.68 7.07 18.75
CA THR A 213 -18.69 7.34 19.81
C THR A 213 -19.23 8.34 20.83
N ASP A 214 -20.11 9.25 20.40
CA ASP A 214 -20.68 10.27 21.28
C ASP A 214 -22.10 10.66 20.82
N PHE A 215 -22.92 11.10 21.77
CA PHE A 215 -24.28 11.60 21.55
C PHE A 215 -24.37 13.05 22.04
N ILE A 216 -24.56 13.98 21.10
CA ILE A 216 -24.87 15.38 21.40
C ILE A 216 -26.33 15.50 21.83
N THR A 217 -27.22 14.74 21.21
CA THR A 217 -28.64 14.66 21.57
C THR A 217 -29.18 13.27 21.28
N ASN A 218 -30.00 12.75 22.20
CA ASN A 218 -30.64 11.45 22.11
C ASN A 218 -32.07 11.56 22.66
N ASP A 219 -33.04 11.02 21.94
CA ASP A 219 -34.42 10.88 22.42
C ASP A 219 -34.52 9.64 23.32
N ASP A 220 -34.75 9.84 24.62
CA ASP A 220 -34.80 8.75 25.60
C ASP A 220 -35.96 7.76 25.36
N GLU A 221 -36.94 8.13 24.54
CA GLU A 221 -38.06 7.28 24.16
C GLU A 221 -37.68 6.26 23.06
N ILE A 222 -36.55 6.45 22.38
CA ILE A 222 -36.09 5.60 21.28
C ILE A 222 -34.81 4.88 21.71
N ASN A 223 -34.80 3.56 21.58
CA ASN A 223 -33.61 2.77 21.84
C ASN A 223 -32.63 2.85 20.65
N ILE A 224 -31.82 3.91 20.61
CA ILE A 224 -30.82 4.11 19.57
C ILE A 224 -29.64 3.15 19.78
N PRO A 225 -29.33 2.27 18.82
CA PRO A 225 -28.26 1.30 18.98
C PRO A 225 -26.88 1.97 18.95
N THR A 226 -25.89 1.38 19.61
CA THR A 226 -24.50 1.87 19.53
C THR A 226 -23.88 1.66 18.15
N LYS A 227 -24.42 0.73 17.35
CA LYS A 227 -24.01 0.45 15.98
C LYS A 227 -25.22 0.37 15.04
N SER A 228 -25.07 0.95 13.85
CA SER A 228 -26.05 0.84 12.77
C SER A 228 -25.40 0.24 11.53
N GLU A 229 -26.04 -0.76 10.93
CA GLU A 229 -25.63 -1.31 9.64
C GLU A 229 -26.46 -0.71 8.51
N PHE A 230 -25.77 -0.22 7.49
CA PHE A 230 -26.35 0.25 6.25
C PHE A 230 -25.95 -0.65 5.09
N ALA A 231 -26.93 -1.19 4.36
CA ALA A 231 -26.66 -1.85 3.10
C ALA A 231 -26.34 -0.81 2.01
N ILE A 232 -25.24 -1.01 1.28
CA ILE A 232 -24.82 -0.15 0.18
C ILE A 232 -25.41 -0.67 -1.12
N LYS A 233 -26.24 0.15 -1.78
CA LYS A 233 -26.85 -0.19 -3.07
C LYS A 233 -26.83 1.01 -4.00
N LYS A 234 -26.09 0.91 -5.11
CA LYS A 234 -25.94 1.99 -6.11
C LYS A 234 -25.56 3.34 -5.46
N LYS A 235 -24.59 3.33 -4.55
CA LYS A 235 -24.12 4.50 -3.77
C LYS A 235 -25.13 5.11 -2.79
N SER A 236 -26.26 4.46 -2.57
CA SER A 236 -27.21 4.78 -1.52
C SER A 236 -27.02 3.88 -0.30
N LEU A 237 -27.39 4.38 0.88
CA LEU A 237 -27.34 3.66 2.15
C LEU A 237 -28.76 3.30 2.59
N ILE A 238 -28.98 2.03 2.93
CA ILE A 238 -30.27 1.54 3.43
C ILE A 238 -30.06 1.05 4.86
N LEU A 239 -30.70 1.67 5.85
CA LEU A 239 -30.60 1.22 7.24
C LEU A 239 -31.23 -0.17 7.35
N MET A 240 -30.47 -1.16 7.82
CA MET A 240 -30.94 -2.54 7.91
C MET A 240 -31.83 -2.76 9.13
N ASP A 241 -31.35 -2.36 10.31
CA ASP A 241 -32.10 -2.44 11.57
C ASP A 241 -32.74 -1.07 11.85
N ASN A 242 -33.93 -0.86 11.30
CA ASN A 242 -34.63 0.41 11.36
C ASN A 242 -35.23 0.68 12.77
N TYR A 243 -34.41 1.22 13.66
CA TYR A 243 -34.85 1.70 14.98
C TYR A 243 -35.76 2.94 14.91
N LEU A 244 -36.00 3.50 13.72
CA LEU A 244 -36.94 4.60 13.47
C LEU A 244 -38.29 4.12 12.92
N SER A 245 -38.61 2.84 13.06
CA SER A 245 -39.82 2.21 12.48
C SER A 245 -41.15 2.83 12.92
N ASP A 246 -41.20 3.46 14.09
CA ASP A 246 -42.39 4.20 14.54
C ASP A 246 -42.65 5.49 13.74
N TYR A 247 -41.62 6.03 13.08
CA TYR A 247 -41.69 7.23 12.24
C TYR A 247 -41.80 6.89 10.76
N ILE A 248 -41.05 5.89 10.30
CA ILE A 248 -40.89 5.57 8.89
C ILE A 248 -40.65 4.09 8.62
N ASP A 249 -41.26 3.56 7.57
CA ASP A 249 -41.18 2.13 7.20
C ASP A 249 -39.74 1.69 6.83
N TYR A 250 -38.97 2.56 6.16
CA TYR A 250 -37.60 2.29 5.77
C TYR A 250 -36.79 3.58 5.62
N VAL A 251 -35.47 3.49 5.82
CA VAL A 251 -34.53 4.60 5.62
C VAL A 251 -33.66 4.34 4.40
N LEU A 252 -33.66 5.28 3.44
CA LEU A 252 -32.85 5.26 2.23
C LEU A 252 -32.16 6.61 2.05
N LEU A 253 -30.87 6.68 2.36
CA LEU A 253 -30.04 7.88 2.22
C LEU A 253 -29.35 7.89 0.85
N ARG A 254 -29.41 9.01 0.12
CA ARG A 254 -28.85 9.13 -1.24
C ARG A 254 -27.70 10.11 -1.34
#